data_AF-A0AAW5MZS1-F1
#
_entry.id   AF-A0AAW5MZS1-F1
#
_cell.length_a   1.000
_cell.length_b   1.000
_cell.length_c   1.000
_cell.angle_alpha   90.00
_cell.angle_beta   90.00
_cell.angle_gamma   90.00
#
_symmetry.space_group_name_H-M   'P 1'
#
loop_
_entity.id
_entity.type
_entity.pdbx_description
1 polymer ?
#
loop_
_entity_poly.entity_id
_entity_poly.type
_entity_poly.pdbx_seq_one_letter_code
_entity_poly.pdbx_strand_id
1 'polypeptide(L)'
;YPMQFTKQGALEKGESYFITGKGSMGMAMRAKTPIFDDDGKVIGVVSIGYLVSKIDSWRAEFLLPMAGVFVVLLGILMLLS
;
A
#
# COMPACT_ATOMS: atom_id res chain seq x y z
N TYR A 1 4.71 -11.70 4.75
CA TYR A 1 3.99 -11.49 6.01
C TYR A 1 2.50 -11.81 5.83
N PRO A 2 1.93 -12.72 6.63
CA PRO A 2 0.50 -13.03 6.59
C PRO A 2 -0.33 -11.83 7.07
N MET A 3 -1.57 -11.71 6.59
CA MET A 3 -2.47 -10.63 6.97
C MET A 3 -2.81 -10.73 8.46
N GLN A 4 -2.50 -9.69 9.22
CA GLN A 4 -2.85 -9.60 10.65
C GLN A 4 -4.33 -9.22 10.79
N PHE A 5 -5.20 -10.23 10.76
CA PHE A 5 -6.65 -10.03 10.94
C PHE A 5 -7.02 -9.59 12.36
N THR A 6 -6.25 -10.03 13.36
CA THR A 6 -6.60 -10.02 14.79
C THR A 6 -5.92 -8.93 15.61
N LYS A 7 -5.37 -7.86 14.98
CA LYS A 7 -4.91 -6.70 15.77
C LYS A 7 -6.11 -6.05 16.48
N GLN A 8 -6.05 -6.03 17.80
CA GLN A 8 -7.12 -5.55 18.69
C GLN A 8 -7.34 -4.01 18.69
N GLY A 9 -6.74 -3.25 17.76
CA GLY A 9 -6.69 -1.78 17.85
C GLY A 9 -8.04 -1.07 17.81
N ALA A 10 -8.84 -1.30 16.76
CA ALA A 10 -10.00 -0.45 16.51
C ALA A 10 -11.17 -0.77 17.44
N LEU A 11 -11.52 -2.05 17.61
CA LEU A 11 -12.70 -2.44 18.40
C LEU A 11 -12.44 -2.36 19.91
N GLU A 12 -11.23 -2.69 20.37
CA GLU A 12 -10.93 -2.76 21.81
C GLU A 12 -10.23 -1.51 22.35
N LYS A 13 -9.44 -0.81 21.52
CA LYS A 13 -8.68 0.37 21.94
C LYS A 13 -9.17 1.69 21.33
N GLY A 14 -10.12 1.65 20.40
CA GLY A 14 -10.55 2.85 19.68
C GLY A 14 -9.45 3.43 18.78
N GLU A 15 -8.46 2.62 18.38
CA GLU A 15 -7.32 3.09 17.59
C GLU A 15 -7.54 2.86 16.08
N SER A 16 -7.18 3.87 15.27
CA SER A 16 -7.07 3.69 13.82
C SER A 16 -5.72 3.07 13.47
N TYR A 17 -5.72 2.03 12.64
CA TYR A 17 -4.48 1.35 12.26
C TYR A 17 -4.49 0.81 10.82
N PHE A 18 -3.28 0.65 10.26
CA PHE A 18 -3.06 0.07 8.95
C PHE A 18 -2.52 -1.36 9.07
N ILE A 19 -2.98 -2.25 8.20
CA ILE A 19 -2.46 -3.62 8.05
C ILE A 19 -2.16 -3.90 6.60
N THR A 20 -1.03 -4.54 6.35
CA THR A 20 -0.66 -5.03 5.02
C THR A 20 -0.51 -6.54 5.08
N GLY A 21 -1.06 -7.25 4.10
CA GLY A 21 -0.90 -8.70 4.03
C GLY A 21 -1.50 -9.32 2.79
N LYS A 22 -1.15 -10.58 2.56
CA LYS A 22 -1.69 -11.38 1.46
C LYS A 22 -3.04 -11.96 1.85
N GLY A 23 -4.09 -11.60 1.11
CA GLY A 23 -5.43 -12.18 1.23
C GLY A 23 -5.76 -13.06 0.03
N SER A 24 -7.03 -13.47 -0.06
CA SER A 24 -7.57 -14.26 -1.18
C SER A 24 -7.37 -13.58 -2.55
N MET A 25 -7.49 -12.25 -2.59
CA MET A 25 -7.32 -11.44 -3.81
C MET A 25 -5.89 -10.89 -4.00
N GLY A 26 -4.91 -11.37 -3.24
CA GLY A 26 -3.51 -10.93 -3.32
C GLY A 26 -3.09 -9.93 -2.24
N MET A 27 -1.99 -9.21 -2.49
CA MET A 27 -1.42 -8.26 -1.53
C MET A 27 -2.33 -7.04 -1.40
N ALA A 28 -2.81 -6.78 -0.19
CA ALA A 28 -3.68 -5.65 0.10
C ALA A 28 -3.21 -4.90 1.35
N MET A 29 -3.32 -3.58 1.30
CA MET A 29 -3.24 -2.68 2.44
C MET A 29 -4.67 -2.35 2.87
N ARG A 30 -4.97 -2.50 4.16
CA ARG A 30 -6.27 -2.13 4.74
C ARG A 30 -6.06 -1.13 5.85
N ALA A 31 -6.95 -0.15 5.93
CA ALA A 31 -7.07 0.75 7.06
C ALA A 31 -8.33 0.38 7.84
N LYS A 32 -8.22 0.32 9.17
CA LYS A 32 -9.33 0.05 10.07
C LYS A 32 -9.47 1.21 11.04
N THR A 33 -10.68 1.76 11.14
CA THR A 33 -11.01 2.90 12.00
C THR A 33 -12.30 2.62 12.76
N PRO A 34 -12.32 2.86 14.09
CA PRO A 34 -13.54 2.69 14.89
C PRO A 34 -14.59 3.76 14.58
N ILE A 35 -15.84 3.41 14.84
CA ILE A 35 -16.99 4.31 14.83
C ILE A 35 -17.40 4.50 16.29
N PHE A 36 -17.53 5.75 16.71
CA PHE A 36 -17.95 6.12 18.05
C PHE A 36 -19.42 6.56 18.06
N ASP A 37 -20.14 6.30 19.14
CA ASP A 37 -21.43 6.94 19.44
C ASP A 37 -21.25 8.30 20.14
N ASP A 38 -22.35 8.96 20.48
CA ASP A 38 -22.35 10.26 21.15
C ASP A 38 -21.72 10.23 22.55
N ASP A 39 -21.67 9.06 23.19
CA ASP A 39 -21.05 8.83 24.50
C ASP A 39 -19.56 8.44 24.38
N GLY A 40 -19.00 8.42 23.17
CA GLY A 40 -17.60 8.09 22.90
C GLY A 40 -17.29 6.58 22.95
N LYS A 41 -18.30 5.72 22.95
CA LYS A 41 -18.14 4.26 22.94
C LYS A 41 -17.99 3.76 21.50
N VAL A 42 -17.06 2.82 21.31
CA VAL A 42 -16.87 2.16 20.01
C VAL A 42 -18.07 1.25 19.72
N ILE A 43 -18.85 1.59 18.71
CA ILE A 43 -20.02 0.82 18.25
C ILE A 43 -19.75 -0.01 16.99
N GLY A 44 -18.61 0.19 16.34
CA GLY A 44 -18.25 -0.54 15.14
C GLY A 44 -16.86 -0.21 14.60
N VAL A 45 -16.49 -0.83 13.48
CA VAL A 45 -15.21 -0.60 12.78
C VAL A 45 -15.45 -0.55 11.28
N VAL A 46 -15.00 0.52 10.63
CA VAL A 46 -14.89 0.61 9.18
C VAL A 46 -13.55 0.03 8.74
N SER A 47 -13.55 -0.79 7.69
CA SER A 47 -12.34 -1.35 7.07
C SER A 47 -12.34 -1.05 5.58
N ILE A 48 -11.40 -0.21 5.13
CA ILE A 48 -11.17 0.04 3.70
C ILE A 48 -9.92 -0.71 3.23
N GLY A 49 -9.91 -1.21 1.99
CA GLY A 49 -8.81 -2.02 1.47
C GLY A 49 -8.45 -1.70 0.03
N TYR A 50 -7.15 -1.53 -0.23
CA TYR A 50 -6.57 -1.33 -1.56
C TYR A 50 -5.57 -2.44 -1.88
N LEU A 51 -5.62 -2.94 -3.11
CA LEU A 51 -4.62 -3.90 -3.60
C LEU A 51 -3.29 -3.18 -3.86
N VAL A 52 -2.22 -3.65 -3.23
CA VAL A 52 -0.87 -3.08 -3.38
C VAL A 52 -0.33 -3.32 -4.79
N SER A 53 -0.77 -4.39 -5.45
CA SER A 53 -0.41 -4.67 -6.85
C SER A 53 -0.79 -3.55 -7.82
N LYS A 54 -1.80 -2.74 -7.47
CA LYS A 54 -2.20 -1.57 -8.27
C LYS A 54 -1.24 -0.38 -8.12
N ILE A 55 -0.43 -0.36 -7.06
CA ILE A 55 0.60 0.66 -6.81
C ILE A 55 1.90 0.29 -7.54
N ASP A 56 2.23 -1.00 -7.63
CA ASP A 56 3.48 -1.46 -8.26
C ASP A 56 3.46 -1.42 -9.80
N SER A 57 2.30 -1.46 -10.44
CA SER A 57 2.22 -1.39 -11.91
C SER A 57 2.80 -0.09 -12.48
N TRP A 58 2.81 0.99 -11.71
CA TRP A 58 3.37 2.28 -12.11
C TRP A 58 4.90 2.33 -12.06
N ARG A 59 5.57 1.41 -11.35
CA ARG A 59 7.04 1.46 -11.24
C ARG A 59 7.73 0.89 -12.46
N ALA A 60 7.28 -0.24 -12.98
CA ALA A 60 7.91 -0.88 -14.13
C ALA A 60 7.74 -0.06 -15.42
N GLU A 61 6.55 0.52 -15.61
CA GLU A 61 6.22 1.31 -16.79
C GLU A 61 7.05 2.60 -16.91
N PHE A 62 7.50 3.18 -15.79
CA PHE A 62 8.31 4.40 -15.79
C PHE A 62 9.82 4.15 -15.68
N LEU A 63 10.25 3.16 -14.87
CA LEU A 63 11.68 2.93 -14.61
C LEU A 63 12.41 2.30 -15.82
N LEU A 64 11.77 1.40 -16.56
CA LEU A 64 12.37 0.75 -17.73
C LEU A 64 12.70 1.73 -18.86
N PRO A 65 11.77 2.60 -19.32
CA PRO A 65 12.10 3.58 -20.36
C PRO A 65 13.11 4.63 -19.85
N MET A 66 13.05 5.04 -18.58
CA MET A 66 14.07 5.94 -18.02
C MET A 66 15.48 5.34 -18.05
N ALA A 67 15.62 4.07 -17.65
CA ALA A 67 16.90 3.37 -17.74
C ALA A 67 17.40 3.25 -19.19
N GLY A 68 16.49 2.96 -20.13
CA GLY A 68 16.81 2.90 -21.56
C GLY A 68 17.35 4.23 -22.11
N VAL A 69 16.68 5.34 -21.80
CA VAL A 69 17.16 6.69 -22.19
C VAL A 69 18.54 6.99 -21.58
N PHE A 70 18.76 6.61 -20.32
CA PHE A 70 20.04 6.81 -19.66
C PHE A 70 21.19 6.05 -20.35
N VAL A 71 20.97 4.79 -20.72
CA VAL A 71 21.95 3.97 -21.47
C VAL A 71 22.24 4.57 -22.85
N VAL A 72 21.21 5.04 -23.56
CA VAL A 72 21.39 5.69 -24.88
C VAL A 72 22.21 6.97 -24.76
N LEU A 73 21.93 7.81 -23.76
CA LEU A 73 22.70 9.04 -23.50
C LEU A 73 24.17 8.74 -23.20
N LEU A 74 24.45 7.72 -22.37
CA LEU A 74 25.82 7.28 -22.11
C LEU A 74 26.53 6.76 -23.36
N GLY A 75 25.82 6.01 -24.21
CA GLY A 75 26.36 5.54 -25.49
C GLY A 75 26.71 6.68 -26.44
N ILE A 76 25.83 7.68 -26.56
CA ILE A 76 26.09 8.89 -27.36
C ILE A 76 27.29 9.66 -26.78
N LEU A 77 27.36 9.81 -25.46
CA LEU A 77 28.49 10.48 -24.80
C LEU A 77 29.81 9.76 -25.06
N MET A 78 29.83 8.42 -24.99
CA MET A 78 31.03 7.63 -25.33
C MET A 78 31.44 7.76 -26.80
N LEU A 79 30.49 7.94 -27.71
CA LEU A 79 30.78 8.13 -29.14
C LEU A 79 31.28 9.53 -29.48
N LEU A 80 30.90 10.53 -28.68
CA LEU A 80 31.31 11.93 -28.85
C LEU A 80 32.58 12.29 -28.07
N SER A 81 32.98 11.47 -27.09
CA SER A 81 34.23 11.59 -26.34
C SER A 81 35.40 10.95 -27.07
#